data_AF-A0A850NWW7-F1
#
_entry.id   AF-A0A850NWW7-F1
#
_cell.length_a   1.000
_cell.length_b   1.000
_cell.length_c   1.000
_cell.angle_alpha   90.00
_cell.angle_beta   90.00
_cell.angle_gamma   90.00
#
_symmetry.space_group_name_H-M   'P 1'
#
loop_
_entity.id
_entity.type
_entity.pdbx_description
1 polymer ?
#
loop_
_entity_poly.entity_id
_entity_poly.type
_entity_poly.pdbx_seq_one_letter_code
_entity_poly.pdbx_strand_id
1 'polypeptide(L)'
;FYAPASDHIQLPMRGAFHDAYGLASTAAHELLHWSGARHRLARDLSGTFGSASYAFEEMIAELGSCQIGMTLGLPCDIDNHASYVGHWLQRLKADKTAIFKAAAAAQRAVDYCLAFHPDFAAQDLDTEDAGSAEPIAA
;
A
#
# COMPACT_ATOMS: atom_id res chain seq x y z
N PHE A 1 11.25 -6.96 -4.97
CA PHE A 1 11.73 -5.73 -4.30
C PHE A 1 11.43 -4.50 -5.15
N TYR A 2 11.02 -3.41 -4.51
CA TYR A 2 11.06 -2.07 -5.06
C TYR A 2 12.46 -1.45 -4.86
N ALA A 3 12.98 -0.80 -5.90
CA ALA A 3 14.29 -0.16 -5.92
C ALA A 3 14.16 1.38 -5.98
N PRO A 4 14.24 2.10 -4.84
CA PRO A 4 13.98 3.54 -4.81
C PRO A 4 14.90 4.39 -5.69
N ALA A 5 16.17 3.98 -5.86
CA ALA A 5 17.15 4.74 -6.62
C ALA A 5 16.85 4.81 -8.13
N SER A 6 16.23 3.76 -8.65
CA SER A 6 15.92 3.58 -10.09
C SER A 6 14.43 3.55 -10.37
N ASP A 7 13.60 3.73 -9.33
CA ASP A 7 12.14 3.72 -9.36
C ASP A 7 11.53 2.55 -10.16
N HIS A 8 11.94 1.32 -9.86
CA HIS A 8 11.36 0.13 -10.50
C HIS A 8 11.08 -0.97 -9.48
N ILE A 9 10.16 -1.87 -9.85
CA ILE A 9 9.89 -3.11 -9.12
C ILE A 9 10.55 -4.25 -9.87
N GLN A 10 11.35 -5.04 -9.14
CA GLN A 10 11.94 -6.27 -9.64
C GLN A 10 11.29 -7.46 -8.92
N LEU A 11 10.72 -8.37 -9.71
CA LEU A 11 10.18 -9.64 -9.24
C LEU A 11 11.02 -10.82 -9.77
N PRO A 12 11.01 -11.97 -9.08
CA PRO A 12 11.45 -13.24 -9.65
C PRO A 12 10.73 -13.57 -10.97
N MET A 13 11.32 -14.49 -11.74
CA MET A 13 10.63 -15.04 -12.92
C MET A 13 9.35 -15.76 -12.51
N ARG A 14 8.32 -15.73 -13.37
CA ARG A 14 6.98 -16.29 -13.07
C ARG A 14 7.03 -17.75 -12.58
N GLY A 15 7.93 -18.58 -13.12
CA GLY A 15 8.08 -19.99 -12.73
C GLY A 15 8.69 -20.22 -11.34
N ALA A 16 9.14 -19.17 -10.65
CA ALA A 16 9.60 -19.24 -9.26
C ALA A 16 8.44 -19.17 -8.25
N PHE A 17 7.23 -18.81 -8.70
CA PHE A 17 6.04 -18.75 -7.87
C PHE A 17 5.23 -20.05 -7.99
N HIS A 18 4.57 -20.45 -6.90
CA HIS A 18 3.68 -21.62 -6.91
C HIS A 18 2.53 -21.41 -7.90
N ASP A 19 1.92 -20.24 -7.87
CA ASP A 19 0.79 -19.87 -8.72
C ASP A 19 0.78 -18.38 -9.07
N ALA A 20 -0.23 -17.96 -9.83
CA ALA A 20 -0.42 -16.57 -10.22
C ALA A 20 -0.79 -15.66 -9.03
N TYR A 21 -1.36 -16.23 -7.97
CA TYR A 21 -1.75 -15.46 -6.79
C TYR A 21 -0.53 -15.06 -5.97
N GLY A 22 0.42 -15.96 -5.73
CA GLY A 22 1.68 -15.63 -5.06
C GLY A 22 2.47 -14.55 -5.79
N LEU A 23 2.46 -14.58 -7.14
CA LEU A 23 3.02 -13.51 -7.96
C LEU A 23 2.28 -12.18 -7.73
N ALA A 24 0.95 -12.19 -7.79
CA ALA A 24 0.13 -10.99 -7.63
C ALA A 24 0.26 -10.38 -6.22
N SER A 25 0.24 -11.20 -5.16
CA SER A 25 0.41 -10.76 -3.77
C SER A 25 1.82 -10.19 -3.54
N THR A 26 2.86 -10.82 -4.08
CA THR A 26 4.22 -10.26 -4.04
C THR A 26 4.30 -8.94 -4.79
N ALA A 27 3.70 -8.85 -5.98
CA ALA A 27 3.66 -7.61 -6.74
C ALA A 27 2.93 -6.48 -5.99
N ALA A 28 1.83 -6.79 -5.30
CA ALA A 28 1.09 -5.84 -4.48
C ALA A 28 1.94 -5.30 -3.32
N HIS A 29 2.66 -6.16 -2.60
CA HIS A 29 3.60 -5.73 -1.55
C HIS A 29 4.64 -4.74 -2.07
N GLU A 30 5.28 -5.06 -3.21
CA GLU A 30 6.29 -4.18 -3.79
C GLU A 30 5.70 -2.89 -4.36
N LEU A 31 4.45 -2.93 -4.85
CA LEU A 31 3.71 -1.75 -5.30
C LEU A 31 3.42 -0.79 -4.14
N LEU A 32 3.13 -1.34 -2.96
CA LEU A 32 2.97 -0.56 -1.74
C LEU A 32 4.26 0.19 -1.38
N HIS A 33 5.42 -0.46 -1.44
CA HIS A 33 6.71 0.24 -1.29
C HIS A 33 6.94 1.30 -2.36
N TRP A 34 6.63 0.95 -3.62
CA TRP A 34 6.74 1.88 -4.74
C TRP A 34 5.95 3.17 -4.46
N SER A 35 4.71 3.09 -3.96
CA SER A 35 3.91 4.28 -3.63
C SER A 35 4.60 5.26 -2.66
N GLY A 36 5.58 4.79 -1.88
CA GLY A 36 6.30 5.59 -0.89
C GLY A 36 7.34 6.56 -1.44
N ALA A 37 7.66 6.54 -2.73
CA ALA A 37 8.70 7.40 -3.28
C ALA A 37 8.44 8.91 -3.07
N ARG A 38 9.51 9.70 -3.10
CA ARG A 38 9.49 11.15 -2.82
C ARG A 38 8.48 11.94 -3.65
N HIS A 39 8.27 11.56 -4.91
CA HIS A 39 7.34 12.24 -5.82
C HIS A 39 5.92 11.64 -5.81
N ARG A 40 5.65 10.70 -4.90
CA ARG A 40 4.34 10.07 -4.66
C ARG A 40 3.90 10.37 -3.22
N LEU A 41 3.87 9.39 -2.32
CA LEU A 41 3.47 9.59 -0.92
C LEU A 41 4.61 10.07 0.00
N ALA A 42 5.82 10.22 -0.53
CA ALA A 42 6.97 10.81 0.16
C ALA A 42 7.27 10.24 1.56
N ARG A 43 7.18 8.91 1.69
CA ARG A 43 7.54 8.19 2.92
C ARG A 43 9.07 8.05 3.07
N ASP A 44 9.54 7.80 4.28
CA ASP A 44 10.96 7.53 4.54
C ASP A 44 11.32 6.09 4.14
N LEU A 45 11.98 5.95 2.99
CA LEU A 45 12.47 4.68 2.46
C LEU A 45 13.99 4.51 2.62
N SER A 46 14.64 5.32 3.46
CA SER A 46 16.10 5.29 3.66
C SER A 46 16.55 4.24 4.68
N GLY A 47 15.60 3.56 5.32
CA GLY A 47 15.88 2.52 6.31
C GLY A 47 16.63 1.32 5.73
N THR A 48 17.57 0.79 6.49
CA THR A 48 18.28 -0.46 6.17
C THR A 48 17.68 -1.63 6.94
N PHE A 49 17.85 -2.85 6.46
CA PHE A 49 17.37 -4.06 7.14
C PHE A 49 17.71 -4.06 8.64
N GLY A 50 16.69 -4.32 9.47
CA GLY A 50 16.79 -4.30 10.94
C GLY A 50 16.72 -2.90 11.58
N SER A 51 16.66 -1.82 10.81
CA SER A 51 16.40 -0.48 11.35
C SER A 51 14.92 -0.30 11.68
N ALA A 52 14.65 0.65 12.58
CA ALA A 52 13.29 0.99 12.96
C ALA A 52 12.47 1.61 11.81
N SER A 53 13.09 2.41 10.93
CA SER A 53 12.41 3.00 9.78
C SER A 53 12.09 1.95 8.72
N TYR A 54 13.03 1.03 8.48
CA TYR A 54 12.82 -0.12 7.60
C TYR A 54 11.64 -0.98 8.08
N ALA A 55 11.64 -1.37 9.36
CA ALA A 55 10.56 -2.17 9.92
C ALA A 55 9.19 -1.48 9.88
N PHE A 56 9.15 -0.15 10.01
CA PHE A 56 7.91 0.63 9.90
C PHE A 56 7.38 0.65 8.47
N GLU A 57 8.25 0.77 7.47
CA GLU A 57 7.85 0.72 6.06
C GLU A 57 7.41 -0.67 5.62
N GLU A 58 8.08 -1.75 6.05
CA GLU A 58 7.61 -3.13 5.83
C GLU A 58 6.22 -3.33 6.43
N MET A 59 5.97 -2.79 7.63
CA MET A 59 4.66 -2.88 8.26
C MET A 59 3.56 -2.15 7.45
N ILE A 60 3.88 -1.01 6.84
CA ILE A 60 2.96 -0.30 5.94
C ILE A 60 2.66 -1.17 4.71
N ALA A 61 3.69 -1.76 4.11
CA ALA A 61 3.55 -2.58 2.92
C ALA A 61 2.74 -3.86 3.18
N GLU A 62 2.98 -4.56 4.30
CA GLU A 62 2.26 -5.78 4.67
C GLU A 62 0.79 -5.51 5.03
N LEU A 63 0.51 -4.46 5.80
CA LEU A 63 -0.88 -4.08 6.09
C LEU A 63 -1.62 -3.70 4.80
N GLY A 64 -0.95 -2.96 3.92
CA GLY A 64 -1.52 -2.51 2.67
C GLY A 64 -1.69 -3.63 1.64
N SER A 65 -0.76 -4.59 1.57
CA SER A 65 -0.83 -5.74 0.65
C SER A 65 -2.01 -6.64 1.00
N CYS A 66 -2.27 -6.87 2.29
CA CYS A 66 -3.47 -7.60 2.72
C CYS A 66 -4.76 -6.82 2.46
N GLN A 67 -4.77 -5.50 2.62
CA GLN A 67 -5.93 -4.69 2.25
C GLN A 67 -6.20 -4.76 0.73
N ILE A 68 -5.18 -4.59 -0.12
CA ILE A 68 -5.32 -4.78 -1.58
C ILE A 68 -5.80 -6.20 -1.90
N GLY A 69 -5.23 -7.22 -1.25
CA GLY A 69 -5.62 -8.59 -1.47
C GLY A 69 -7.10 -8.83 -1.16
N MET A 70 -7.58 -8.31 -0.03
CA MET A 70 -9.00 -8.36 0.33
C MET A 70 -9.88 -7.62 -0.68
N THR A 71 -9.45 -6.45 -1.18
CA THR A 71 -10.21 -5.66 -2.16
C THR A 71 -10.27 -6.35 -3.53
N LEU A 72 -9.18 -6.96 -3.98
CA LEU A 72 -9.06 -7.57 -5.31
C LEU A 72 -9.36 -9.07 -5.33
N GLY A 73 -9.68 -9.68 -4.19
CA GLY A 73 -9.92 -11.12 -4.07
C GLY A 73 -8.65 -11.97 -4.21
N LEU A 74 -7.47 -11.40 -3.95
CA LEU A 74 -6.22 -12.16 -3.88
C LEU A 74 -6.06 -12.79 -2.49
N PRO A 75 -5.42 -13.97 -2.39
CA PRO A 75 -5.07 -14.52 -1.10
C PRO A 75 -4.10 -13.59 -0.37
N CYS A 76 -4.48 -13.20 0.85
CA CYS A 76 -3.58 -12.62 1.84
C CYS A 76 -2.84 -13.80 2.49
N ASP A 77 -1.97 -14.43 1.69
CA ASP A 77 -1.06 -15.47 2.19
C ASP A 77 0.16 -14.75 2.74
N ILE A 78 0.25 -14.69 4.06
CA ILE A 78 1.29 -13.92 4.74
C ILE A 78 2.43 -14.85 5.17
N ASP A 79 3.01 -15.52 4.18
CA ASP A 79 4.14 -16.40 4.40
C ASP A 79 5.40 -15.58 4.68
N ASN A 80 6.01 -15.81 5.86
CA ASN A 80 7.21 -15.17 6.46
C ASN A 80 7.00 -14.15 7.60
N HIS A 81 5.83 -14.05 8.21
CA HIS A 81 5.61 -13.21 9.40
C HIS A 81 6.60 -13.42 10.57
N ALA A 82 7.11 -14.64 10.78
CA ALA A 82 7.81 -14.99 12.02
C ALA A 82 9.08 -14.15 12.29
N SER A 83 9.83 -13.79 11.24
CA SER A 83 11.06 -13.00 11.39
C SER A 83 10.78 -11.51 11.64
N TYR A 84 9.69 -10.98 11.08
CA TYR A 84 9.30 -9.57 11.20
C TYR A 84 8.48 -9.29 12.46
N VAL A 85 7.56 -10.19 12.85
CA VAL A 85 6.75 -10.09 14.08
C VAL A 85 7.62 -9.98 15.33
N GLY A 86 8.77 -10.67 15.38
CA GLY A 86 9.71 -10.59 16.50
C GLY A 86 10.31 -9.19 16.69
N HIS A 87 10.73 -8.55 15.59
CA HIS A 87 11.25 -7.17 15.63
C HIS A 87 10.11 -6.16 15.91
N TRP A 88 8.91 -6.42 15.40
CA TRP A 88 7.74 -5.56 15.59
C TRP A 88 7.19 -5.60 17.01
N LEU A 89 7.21 -6.76 17.67
CA LEU A 89 6.81 -6.88 19.07
C LEU A 89 7.65 -5.96 19.98
N GLN A 90 8.94 -5.80 19.71
CA GLN A 90 9.77 -4.85 20.46
C GLN A 90 9.35 -3.39 20.19
N ARG A 91 9.03 -3.06 18.94
CA ARG A 91 8.59 -1.71 18.55
C ARG A 91 7.21 -1.35 19.11
N LEU A 92 6.25 -2.27 19.05
CA LEU A 92 4.90 -2.11 19.60
C LEU A 92 4.92 -1.99 21.13
N LYS A 93 5.88 -2.63 21.80
CA LYS A 93 6.13 -2.43 23.23
C LYS A 93 6.67 -1.02 23.53
N ALA A 94 7.48 -0.46 22.63
CA ALA A 94 8.07 0.87 22.79
C ALA A 94 7.13 2.03 22.41
N ASP A 95 6.29 1.87 21.38
CA ASP A 95 5.28 2.85 20.96
C ASP A 95 3.94 2.15 20.65
N LYS A 96 2.98 2.27 21.58
CA LYS A 96 1.63 1.72 21.45
C LYS A 96 0.82 2.36 20.30
N THR A 97 1.24 3.52 19.82
CA THR A 97 0.58 4.23 18.70
C THR A 97 1.13 3.83 17.33
N ALA A 98 2.24 3.12 17.28
CA ALA A 98 2.92 2.76 16.03
C ALA A 98 2.02 1.96 15.08
N ILE A 99 1.22 1.03 15.61
CA ILE A 99 0.24 0.25 14.83
C ILE A 99 -0.78 1.14 14.12
N PHE A 100 -1.32 2.14 14.80
CA PHE A 100 -2.31 3.05 14.22
C PHE A 100 -1.70 3.97 13.16
N LYS A 101 -0.46 4.44 13.39
CA LYS A 101 0.27 5.25 12.40
C LYS A 101 0.58 4.45 11.15
N ALA A 102 1.03 3.20 11.31
CA ALA A 102 1.31 2.30 10.20
C ALA A 102 0.03 1.97 9.42
N ALA A 103 -1.07 1.62 10.11
CA ALA A 103 -2.35 1.36 9.48
C ALA A 103 -2.90 2.57 8.69
N ALA A 104 -2.81 3.77 9.25
CA ALA A 104 -3.22 4.99 8.55
C ALA A 104 -2.35 5.28 7.32
N ALA A 105 -1.05 4.98 7.38
CA ALA A 105 -0.15 5.12 6.24
C ALA A 105 -0.38 4.03 5.18
N ALA A 106 -0.67 2.80 5.60
CA ALA A 106 -1.07 1.70 4.73
C ALA A 106 -2.34 2.06 3.95
N GLN A 107 -3.37 2.56 4.63
CA GLN A 107 -4.61 2.97 3.96
C GLN A 107 -4.34 4.01 2.86
N ARG A 108 -3.56 5.06 3.15
CA ARG A 108 -3.18 6.06 2.11
C ARG A 108 -2.43 5.44 0.93
N ALA A 109 -1.59 4.45 1.19
CA ALA A 109 -0.84 3.75 0.16
C ALA A 109 -1.74 2.85 -0.70
N VAL A 110 -2.70 2.17 -0.08
CA VAL A 110 -3.74 1.39 -0.77
C VAL A 110 -4.60 2.29 -1.63
N ASP A 111 -5.14 3.37 -1.07
CA ASP A 111 -5.98 4.33 -1.80
C ASP A 111 -5.24 4.88 -3.02
N TYR A 112 -3.97 5.24 -2.85
CA TYR A 112 -3.13 5.71 -3.94
C TYR A 112 -2.94 4.66 -5.05
N CYS A 113 -2.70 3.39 -4.69
CA CYS A 113 -2.50 2.33 -5.69
C CYS A 113 -3.81 1.97 -6.40
N LEU A 114 -4.92 1.87 -5.66
CA LEU A 114 -6.24 1.53 -6.21
C LEU A 114 -6.80 2.65 -7.09
N ALA A 115 -6.38 3.90 -6.90
CA ALA A 115 -6.75 5.00 -7.80
C ALA A 115 -6.30 4.79 -9.26
N PHE A 116 -5.35 3.88 -9.53
CA PHE A 116 -4.95 3.48 -10.88
C PHE A 116 -5.69 2.25 -11.42
N HIS A 117 -6.50 1.58 -10.59
CA HIS A 117 -7.28 0.43 -11.00
C HIS A 117 -8.60 0.90 -11.65
N PRO A 118 -9.01 0.38 -12.82
CA PRO A 118 -10.18 0.90 -13.54
C PRO A 118 -11.48 0.88 -12.72
N ASP A 119 -11.65 -0.12 -11.85
CA ASP A 119 -12.85 -0.26 -11.01
C ASP A 119 -12.83 0.56 -9.72
N PHE A 120 -11.66 1.11 -9.32
CA PHE A 120 -11.48 1.85 -8.06
C PHE A 120 -10.91 3.26 -8.25
N ALA A 121 -10.48 3.60 -9.46
CA ALA A 121 -10.22 4.97 -9.87
C ALA A 121 -11.50 5.76 -9.59
N ALA A 122 -11.36 6.88 -8.88
CA ALA A 122 -12.48 7.80 -8.73
C ALA A 122 -12.94 8.16 -10.16
N GLN A 123 -14.16 7.76 -10.53
CA GLN A 123 -14.83 8.38 -11.66
C GLN A 123 -14.95 9.86 -11.28
N ASP A 124 -14.47 10.74 -12.16
CA ASP A 124 -14.54 12.18 -11.95
C ASP A 124 -15.92 12.57 -11.40
N LEU A 125 -15.92 13.32 -10.30
CA LEU A 125 -17.11 13.95 -9.72
C LEU A 125 -17.59 15.11 -10.63
N ASP A 126 -17.73 14.84 -11.92
CA ASP A 126 -18.31 15.72 -12.92
C ASP A 126 -19.70 15.17 -13.30
N THR A 127 -20.64 15.27 -12.36
CA THR A 127 -22.04 15.46 -12.70
C THR A 127 -22.43 16.84 -12.21
N GLU A 128 -22.30 17.80 -13.13
CA GLU A 128 -22.96 19.09 -13.21
C GLU A 128 -24.01 19.35 -12.11
N ASP A 129 -23.63 20.16 -11.11
CA ASP A 129 -24.57 21.06 -10.46
C ASP A 129 -24.91 22.18 -11.46
N ALA A 130 -25.70 21.83 -12.48
CA ALA A 130 -26.43 22.81 -13.25
C ALA A 130 -27.69 23.17 -12.46
N GLY A 131 -27.51 24.03 -11.46
CA GLY A 131 -28.60 24.66 -10.74
C GLY A 131 -29.61 25.28 -11.71
N SER A 132 -30.75 24.61 -11.89
CA SER A 132 -31.94 25.19 -12.50
C SER A 132 -32.58 26.14 -11.49
N ALA A 133 -32.02 27.33 -11.35
CA ALA A 133 -32.71 28.44 -10.71
C ALA A 133 -33.77 28.97 -11.70
N GLU A 134 -35.03 28.57 -11.50
CA GLU A 134 -36.15 29.24 -12.18
C GLU A 134 -36.26 30.70 -11.72
N PRO A 135 -36.55 31.66 -12.62
CA PRO A 135 -36.80 33.03 -12.21
C PRO A 135 -38.17 33.13 -11.54
N ILE A 136 -38.21 33.78 -10.38
CA ILE A 136 -39.43 34.11 -9.66
C ILE A 136 -40.16 35.20 -10.47
N ALA A 137 -41.29 34.86 -11.09
CA ALA A 137 -42.18 35.83 -11.72
C ALA A 137 -42.97 36.60 -10.64
N ALA A 138 -43.10 37.91 -10.87
CA ALA A 138 -43.70 38.92 -9.99
C ALA A 138 -45.21 38.76 -9.77
#